data_AF-A0A940KSX1-F1
#
_entry.id   AF-A0A940KSX1-F1
#
_cell.length_a   1.000
_cell.length_b   1.000
_cell.length_c   1.000
_cell.angle_alpha   90.00
_cell.angle_beta   90.00
_cell.angle_gamma   90.00
#
_symmetry.space_group_name_H-M   'P 1'
#
loop_
_entity.id
_entity.type
_entity.pdbx_description
1 polymer ?
#
loop_
_entity_poly.entity_id
_entity_poly.type
_entity_poly.pdbx_seq_one_letter_code
_entity_poly.pdbx_strand_id
1 'polypeptide(L)'
;RLYVANSGGYSATFDSTLSVVDLNTMAETQKYKVGVNPGVITADNSGNIYVACGGNYDDVAPSLVKFSTATNTVVKAADTAIGKIRYYDGLLYATGGYYGSKNVRTLSTTDFKETRSNFVTDGTAIVNPYGVNIDPETGDVYVTDAKNFLSTGHVFCFDKTGKKKLDFSVAPAVGPNTVVLIRQ
;
A
#
# COMPACT_ATOMS: atom_id res chain seq x y z
N ARG A 1 -10.93 16.84 5.26
CA ARG A 1 -10.63 16.72 3.81
C ARG A 1 -10.44 15.25 3.50
N LEU A 2 -11.06 14.76 2.43
CA LEU A 2 -10.83 13.44 1.89
C LEU A 2 -9.86 13.57 0.70
N TYR A 3 -8.90 12.67 0.59
CA TYR A 3 -7.97 12.61 -0.54
C TYR A 3 -8.24 11.36 -1.36
N VAL A 4 -8.34 11.51 -2.68
CA VAL A 4 -8.70 10.43 -3.60
C VAL A 4 -7.64 10.31 -4.68
N ALA A 5 -7.03 9.13 -4.81
CA ALA A 5 -6.12 8.82 -5.90
C ALA A 5 -6.92 8.43 -7.14
N ASN A 6 -6.71 9.14 -8.25
CA ASN A 6 -7.41 8.92 -9.50
C ASN A 6 -6.50 8.14 -10.45
N SER A 7 -6.74 6.84 -10.60
CA SER A 7 -5.94 5.98 -11.48
C SER A 7 -6.27 6.16 -12.96
N GLY A 8 -7.52 6.52 -13.27
CA GLY A 8 -8.04 6.60 -14.63
C GLY A 8 -8.16 5.23 -15.33
N GLY A 9 -8.06 4.10 -14.61
CA GLY A 9 -7.90 2.75 -15.18
C GLY A 9 -9.02 2.18 -16.08
N TYR A 10 -10.08 2.95 -16.35
CA TYR A 10 -11.10 2.63 -17.35
C TYR A 10 -10.93 3.40 -18.67
N SER A 11 -9.96 4.31 -18.73
CA SER A 11 -9.51 5.01 -19.93
C SER A 11 -8.29 4.30 -20.52
N ALA A 12 -8.07 4.45 -21.83
CA ALA A 12 -6.83 4.02 -22.48
C ALA A 12 -5.60 4.78 -21.94
N THR A 13 -5.82 5.93 -21.30
CA THR A 13 -4.77 6.74 -20.68
C THR A 13 -4.99 6.80 -19.17
N PHE A 14 -4.00 6.36 -18.40
CA PHE A 14 -4.01 6.47 -16.95
C PHE A 14 -4.00 7.94 -16.51
N ASP A 15 -4.72 8.23 -15.44
CA ASP A 15 -4.69 9.54 -14.77
C ASP A 15 -3.45 9.61 -13.85
N SER A 16 -3.14 10.80 -13.34
CA SER A 16 -1.96 11.08 -12.52
C SER A 16 -2.28 12.07 -11.41
N THR A 17 -3.49 12.02 -10.85
CA THR A 17 -3.97 13.05 -9.94
C THR A 17 -4.41 12.54 -8.57
N LEU A 18 -4.26 13.42 -7.58
CA LEU A 18 -4.79 13.31 -6.23
C LEU A 18 -5.83 14.42 -6.01
N SER A 19 -7.10 14.05 -5.90
CA SER A 19 -8.19 14.98 -5.63
C SER A 19 -8.34 15.27 -4.14
N VAL A 20 -8.79 16.48 -3.81
CA VAL A 20 -9.20 16.90 -2.47
C VAL A 20 -10.69 17.13 -2.46
N VAL A 21 -11.40 16.39 -1.62
CA VAL A 21 -12.85 16.46 -1.46
C VAL A 21 -13.18 17.08 -0.10
N ASP A 22 -14.08 18.06 -0.12
CA ASP A 22 -14.65 18.61 1.11
C ASP A 22 -15.66 17.62 1.70
N LEU A 23 -15.55 17.33 2.99
CA LEU A 23 -16.38 16.31 3.64
C LEU A 23 -17.81 16.79 3.95
N ASN A 24 -18.07 18.09 3.92
CA ASN A 24 -19.41 18.64 4.17
C ASN A 24 -20.20 18.73 2.87
N THR A 25 -19.56 19.17 1.78
CA THR A 25 -20.22 19.38 0.49
C THR A 25 -20.08 18.20 -0.47
N MET A 26 -19.14 17.28 -0.20
CA MET A 26 -18.75 16.19 -1.10
C MET A 26 -18.28 16.67 -2.48
N ALA A 27 -17.87 17.94 -2.59
CA ALA A 27 -17.34 18.52 -3.82
C ALA A 27 -15.81 18.35 -3.90
N GLU A 28 -15.31 18.03 -5.10
CA GLU A 28 -13.89 18.19 -5.41
C GLU A 28 -13.53 19.67 -5.38
N THR A 29 -12.56 20.03 -4.55
CA THR A 29 -12.15 21.42 -4.31
C THR A 29 -10.77 21.73 -4.91
N GLN A 30 -9.89 20.73 -4.98
CA GLN A 30 -8.58 20.83 -5.60
C GLN A 30 -8.16 19.50 -6.22
N LYS A 31 -7.18 19.57 -7.12
CA LYS A 31 -6.55 18.41 -7.77
C LYS A 31 -5.06 18.68 -7.93
N TYR A 32 -4.23 17.73 -7.53
CA TYR A 32 -2.77 17.83 -7.59
C TYR A 32 -2.18 16.73 -8.44
N LYS A 33 -1.17 17.06 -9.25
CA LYS A 33 -0.43 16.06 -10.04
C LYS A 33 0.50 15.24 -9.14
N VAL A 34 0.49 13.93 -9.33
CA VAL A 34 1.36 12.93 -8.70
C VAL A 34 1.99 12.06 -9.79
N GLY A 35 2.31 10.78 -9.51
CA GLY A 35 2.74 9.82 -10.52
C GLY A 35 1.58 9.24 -11.32
N VAL A 36 1.89 8.55 -12.43
CA VAL A 36 0.88 7.92 -13.31
C VAL A 36 0.25 6.71 -12.63
N ASN A 37 -1.06 6.55 -12.81
CA ASN A 37 -1.87 5.47 -12.27
C ASN A 37 -1.80 5.38 -10.72
N PRO A 38 -2.11 6.45 -9.97
CA PRO A 38 -2.14 6.40 -8.52
C PRO A 38 -3.32 5.52 -8.07
N GLY A 39 -3.02 4.46 -7.31
CA GLY A 39 -4.02 3.43 -6.99
C GLY A 39 -4.12 3.05 -5.50
N VAL A 40 -3.07 3.24 -4.72
CA VAL A 40 -3.07 2.92 -3.29
C VAL A 40 -2.44 4.06 -2.51
N ILE A 41 -3.11 4.49 -1.44
CA ILE A 41 -2.62 5.59 -0.59
C ILE A 41 -2.66 5.22 0.88
N THR A 42 -1.76 5.82 1.65
CA THR A 42 -1.78 5.79 3.12
C THR A 42 -1.31 7.14 3.65
N ALA A 43 -1.69 7.51 4.87
CA ALA A 43 -1.27 8.78 5.48
C ALA A 43 -0.50 8.52 6.77
N ASP A 44 0.46 9.39 7.08
CA ASP A 44 1.11 9.43 8.39
C ASP A 44 0.41 10.41 9.35
N ASN A 45 0.84 10.37 10.60
CA ASN A 45 0.33 11.23 11.68
C ASN A 45 0.79 12.69 11.55
N SER A 46 1.66 13.01 10.58
CA SER A 46 2.20 14.36 10.34
C SER A 46 1.54 15.04 9.13
N GLY A 47 0.46 14.46 8.60
CA GLY A 47 -0.25 15.03 7.46
C GLY A 47 0.50 14.86 6.13
N ASN A 48 1.33 13.84 5.98
CA ASN A 48 1.82 13.42 4.66
C ASN A 48 1.00 12.24 4.14
N ILE A 49 0.81 12.22 2.83
CA ILE A 49 0.14 11.15 2.10
C ILE A 49 1.17 10.48 1.22
N TYR A 50 1.22 9.16 1.28
CA TYR A 50 2.07 8.31 0.47
C TYR A 50 1.21 7.68 -0.62
N VAL A 51 1.51 8.00 -1.88
CA VAL A 51 0.73 7.60 -3.05
C VAL A 51 1.55 6.64 -3.90
N ALA A 52 1.13 5.39 -3.95
CA ALA A 52 1.68 4.37 -4.84
C ALA A 52 1.07 4.52 -6.24
N CYS A 53 1.93 4.78 -7.21
CA CYS A 53 1.61 5.02 -8.60
C CYS A 53 2.09 3.82 -9.43
N GLY A 54 1.17 3.19 -10.16
CA GLY A 54 1.43 1.95 -10.89
C GLY A 54 2.26 2.11 -12.17
N GLY A 55 2.46 3.34 -12.65
CA GLY A 55 3.02 3.56 -13.99
C GLY A 55 1.99 3.24 -15.07
N ASN A 56 2.44 2.90 -16.28
CA ASN A 56 1.55 2.58 -17.41
C ASN A 56 1.65 1.14 -17.92
N TYR A 57 2.39 0.30 -17.21
CA TYR A 57 2.71 -1.07 -17.58
C TYR A 57 3.55 -1.25 -18.86
N ASP A 58 4.21 -0.17 -19.29
CA ASP A 58 5.07 -0.13 -20.47
C ASP A 58 6.33 0.70 -20.14
N ASP A 59 6.44 1.92 -20.67
CA ASP A 59 7.63 2.77 -20.57
C ASP A 59 7.66 3.70 -19.32
N VAL A 60 6.55 3.83 -18.60
CA VAL A 60 6.47 4.60 -17.35
C VAL A 60 6.55 3.65 -16.15
N ALA A 61 7.68 3.70 -15.45
CA ALA A 61 7.93 2.92 -14.25
C ALA A 61 6.98 3.29 -13.08
N PRO A 62 6.68 2.34 -12.17
CA PRO A 62 5.94 2.62 -10.96
C PRO A 62 6.75 3.48 -9.97
N SER A 63 6.06 4.35 -9.24
CA SER A 63 6.68 5.29 -8.29
C SER A 63 5.91 5.39 -6.98
N LEU A 64 6.62 5.78 -5.92
CA LEU A 64 6.02 6.18 -4.66
C LEU A 64 6.22 7.70 -4.49
N VAL A 65 5.14 8.39 -4.12
CA VAL A 65 5.11 9.84 -3.96
C VAL A 65 4.75 10.20 -2.52
N LYS A 66 5.46 11.13 -1.89
CA LYS A 66 5.09 11.79 -0.63
C LYS A 66 4.50 13.15 -0.95
N PHE A 67 3.23 13.34 -0.62
CA PHE A 67 2.51 14.60 -0.72
C PHE A 67 2.32 15.19 0.68
N SER A 68 2.75 16.44 0.90
CA SER A 68 2.53 17.12 2.17
C SER A 68 1.24 17.93 2.11
N THR A 69 0.33 17.70 3.07
CA THR A 69 -0.93 18.46 3.17
C THR A 69 -0.74 19.85 3.79
N ALA A 70 0.42 20.10 4.43
CA ALA A 70 0.77 21.41 4.96
C ALA A 70 1.14 22.40 3.85
N THR A 71 1.90 21.94 2.85
CA THR A 71 2.32 22.75 1.69
C THR A 71 1.45 22.52 0.45
N ASN A 72 0.62 21.48 0.45
CA ASN A 72 -0.13 20.98 -0.71
C ASN A 72 0.77 20.70 -1.93
N THR A 73 1.93 20.09 -1.69
CA THR A 73 2.91 19.78 -2.75
C THR A 73 3.47 18.38 -2.61
N VAL A 74 3.94 17.82 -3.73
CA VAL A 74 4.82 16.65 -3.73
C VAL A 74 6.17 17.06 -3.17
N VAL A 75 6.59 16.43 -2.06
CA VAL A 75 7.86 16.70 -1.37
C VAL A 75 8.90 15.61 -1.61
N LYS A 76 8.48 14.44 -2.10
CA LYS A 76 9.38 13.35 -2.52
C LYS A 76 8.70 12.50 -3.58
N ALA A 77 9.47 12.04 -4.56
CA ALA A 77 9.11 10.96 -5.45
C ALA A 77 10.34 10.07 -5.68
N ALA A 78 10.12 8.78 -5.88
CA ALA A 78 11.15 7.84 -6.32
C ALA A 78 10.51 6.65 -7.02
N ASP A 79 11.25 6.03 -7.94
CA ASP A 79 10.86 4.77 -8.58
C ASP A 79 10.82 3.68 -7.51
N THR A 80 9.63 3.20 -7.21
CA THR A 80 9.39 2.24 -6.13
C THR A 80 8.08 1.54 -6.42
N ALA A 81 8.16 0.28 -6.85
CA ALA A 81 7.00 -0.56 -7.09
C ALA A 81 6.33 -0.95 -5.78
N ILE A 82 5.02 -0.70 -5.69
CA ILE A 82 4.20 -0.93 -4.49
C ILE A 82 2.85 -1.52 -4.93
N GLY A 83 2.48 -2.67 -4.37
CA GLY A 83 1.16 -3.28 -4.58
C GLY A 83 0.13 -2.82 -3.56
N LYS A 84 0.49 -2.86 -2.28
CA LYS A 84 -0.26 -2.33 -1.14
C LYS A 84 0.70 -1.65 -0.19
N ILE A 85 0.21 -0.63 0.52
CA ILE A 85 1.00 0.14 1.47
C ILE A 85 0.21 0.50 2.72
N ARG A 86 0.86 0.45 3.87
CA ARG A 86 0.33 0.90 5.16
C ARG A 86 1.41 1.65 5.92
N TYR A 87 1.08 2.83 6.43
CA TYR A 87 1.90 3.51 7.43
C TYR A 87 1.65 2.90 8.81
N TYR A 88 2.73 2.62 9.54
CA TYR A 88 2.70 2.26 10.96
C TYR A 88 4.04 2.57 11.61
N ASP A 89 4.01 3.19 12.79
CA ASP A 89 5.19 3.48 13.63
C ASP A 89 6.39 4.09 12.87
N GLY A 90 6.14 5.12 12.07
CA GLY A 90 7.19 5.83 11.32
C GLY A 90 7.68 5.13 10.05
N LEU A 91 7.18 3.93 9.75
CA LEU A 91 7.57 3.11 8.59
C LEU A 91 6.40 2.90 7.62
N LEU A 92 6.75 2.59 6.37
CA LEU A 92 5.80 2.14 5.35
C LEU A 92 5.98 0.64 5.13
N TYR A 93 4.94 -0.13 5.41
CA TYR A 93 4.87 -1.56 5.12
C TYR A 93 4.29 -1.74 3.74
N ALA A 94 4.99 -2.46 2.86
CA ALA A 94 4.62 -2.53 1.47
C ALA A 94 4.81 -3.91 0.82
N THR A 95 3.84 -4.32 0.01
CA THR A 95 4.00 -5.43 -0.94
C THR A 95 4.57 -4.90 -2.27
N GLY A 96 5.13 -5.77 -3.12
CA GLY A 96 5.75 -5.34 -4.39
C GLY A 96 4.77 -5.06 -5.54
N GLY A 97 3.56 -5.60 -5.50
CA GLY A 97 2.64 -5.49 -6.64
C GLY A 97 3.17 -6.24 -7.86
N TYR A 98 2.84 -5.74 -9.06
CA TYR A 98 3.18 -6.42 -10.32
C TYR A 98 4.68 -6.40 -10.64
N TYR A 99 5.36 -5.28 -10.39
CA TYR A 99 6.78 -5.08 -10.76
C TYR A 99 7.76 -5.20 -9.59
N GLY A 100 7.29 -5.27 -8.36
CA GLY A 100 8.14 -5.10 -7.17
C GLY A 100 8.59 -6.39 -6.50
N SER A 101 9.02 -6.23 -5.25
CA SER A 101 9.50 -7.33 -4.42
C SER A 101 8.46 -8.44 -4.20
N LYS A 102 8.91 -9.68 -4.19
CA LYS A 102 8.11 -10.86 -3.78
C LYS A 102 7.84 -10.92 -2.28
N ASN A 103 8.46 -10.02 -1.50
CA ASN A 103 8.33 -9.96 -0.05
C ASN A 103 7.49 -8.75 0.38
N VAL A 104 7.01 -8.79 1.63
CA VAL A 104 6.58 -7.60 2.35
C VAL A 104 7.83 -6.88 2.83
N ARG A 105 7.98 -5.60 2.49
CA ARG A 105 9.12 -4.76 2.89
C ARG A 105 8.69 -3.72 3.89
N THR A 106 9.66 -3.15 4.61
CA THR A 106 9.47 -1.90 5.34
C THR A 106 10.36 -0.82 4.72
N LEU A 107 9.80 0.37 4.51
CA LEU A 107 10.48 1.51 3.88
C LEU A 107 10.51 2.71 4.82
N SER A 108 11.58 3.50 4.68
CA SER A 108 11.72 4.82 5.30
C SER A 108 10.71 5.80 4.73
N THR A 109 10.06 6.58 5.59
CA THR A 109 9.14 7.67 5.23
C THR A 109 9.85 8.93 4.72
N THR A 110 11.18 8.95 4.76
CA THR A 110 12.01 10.10 4.35
C THR A 110 12.50 9.95 2.91
N ASP A 111 13.08 8.80 2.57
CA ASP A 111 13.74 8.57 1.29
C ASP A 111 13.26 7.32 0.54
N PHE A 112 12.27 6.61 1.08
CA PHE A 112 11.70 5.37 0.53
C PHE A 112 12.67 4.19 0.43
N LYS A 113 13.86 4.30 1.03
CA LYS A 113 14.78 3.16 1.09
C LYS A 113 14.21 2.07 1.98
N GLU A 114 14.49 0.83 1.60
CA GLU A 114 14.16 -0.33 2.41
C GLU A 114 14.91 -0.26 3.74
N THR A 115 14.16 -0.24 4.84
CA THR A 115 14.71 -0.52 6.16
C THR A 115 14.82 -2.03 6.38
N ARG A 116 13.94 -2.81 5.71
CA ARG A 116 14.01 -4.28 5.63
C ARG A 116 13.49 -4.76 4.27
N SER A 117 14.27 -5.58 3.59
CA SER A 117 13.91 -6.21 2.32
C SER A 117 12.90 -7.36 2.46
N ASN A 118 12.77 -7.90 3.68
CA ASN A 118 11.66 -8.77 4.08
C ASN A 118 11.27 -8.50 5.55
N PHE A 119 9.98 -8.25 5.76
CA PHE A 119 9.38 -8.09 7.08
C PHE A 119 9.21 -9.42 7.82
N VAL A 120 9.07 -10.54 7.11
CA VAL A 120 8.97 -11.86 7.74
C VAL A 120 10.37 -12.37 8.12
N THR A 121 10.55 -12.82 9.36
CA THR A 121 11.88 -13.20 9.91
C THR A 121 12.00 -14.65 10.32
N ASP A 122 10.90 -15.39 10.42
CA ASP A 122 10.89 -16.78 10.89
C ASP A 122 10.95 -17.81 9.75
N GLY A 123 11.13 -17.36 8.52
CA GLY A 123 11.17 -18.22 7.33
C GLY A 123 9.80 -18.64 6.81
N THR A 124 8.69 -18.12 7.36
CA THR A 124 7.36 -18.36 6.80
C THR A 124 7.31 -17.92 5.34
N ALA A 125 7.02 -18.87 4.45
CA ALA A 125 6.93 -18.61 3.01
C ALA A 125 5.56 -18.02 2.66
N ILE A 126 5.58 -16.84 2.03
CA ILE A 126 4.42 -16.20 1.41
C ILE A 126 4.70 -16.15 -0.09
N VAL A 127 3.83 -16.76 -0.90
CA VAL A 127 4.11 -16.96 -2.33
C VAL A 127 3.95 -15.66 -3.10
N ASN A 128 2.81 -14.99 -2.92
CA ASN A 128 2.51 -13.71 -3.54
C ASN A 128 1.79 -12.80 -2.53
N PRO A 129 2.54 -11.99 -1.74
CA PRO A 129 1.97 -11.01 -0.83
C PRO A 129 1.08 -10.02 -1.60
N TYR A 130 -0.23 -10.13 -1.42
CA TYR A 130 -1.20 -9.33 -2.17
C TYR A 130 -1.79 -8.20 -1.34
N GLY A 131 -1.91 -8.41 -0.04
CA GLY A 131 -2.43 -7.48 0.95
C GLY A 131 -1.49 -7.32 2.14
N VAL A 132 -1.48 -6.13 2.73
CA VAL A 132 -0.87 -5.86 4.02
C VAL A 132 -1.78 -4.96 4.83
N ASN A 133 -2.09 -5.36 6.07
CA ASN A 133 -2.86 -4.60 7.03
C ASN A 133 -2.18 -4.69 8.40
N ILE A 134 -2.38 -3.70 9.24
CA ILE A 134 -1.72 -3.62 10.54
C ILE A 134 -2.78 -3.27 11.58
N ASP A 135 -2.78 -4.01 12.69
CA ASP A 135 -3.53 -3.65 13.88
C ASP A 135 -2.82 -2.46 14.56
N PRO A 136 -3.47 -1.28 14.65
CA PRO A 136 -2.84 -0.12 15.26
C PRO A 136 -2.57 -0.27 16.76
N GLU A 137 -3.29 -1.14 17.49
CA GLU A 137 -3.11 -1.32 18.94
C GLU A 137 -1.98 -2.28 19.28
N THR A 138 -1.90 -3.41 18.56
CA THR A 138 -0.91 -4.46 18.86
C THR A 138 0.35 -4.35 18.01
N GLY A 139 0.25 -3.72 16.84
CA GLY A 139 1.29 -3.73 15.81
C GLY A 139 1.40 -5.06 15.07
N ASP A 140 0.42 -5.95 15.23
CA ASP A 140 0.36 -7.20 14.46
C ASP A 140 0.13 -6.89 12.98
N VAL A 141 0.90 -7.56 12.12
CA VAL A 141 0.88 -7.35 10.68
C VAL A 141 0.21 -8.54 10.01
N TYR A 142 -0.92 -8.26 9.34
CA TYR A 142 -1.68 -9.22 8.56
C TYR A 142 -1.25 -9.14 7.10
N VAL A 143 -0.77 -10.25 6.57
CA VAL A 143 -0.35 -10.38 5.17
C VAL A 143 -1.22 -11.41 4.48
N THR A 144 -1.79 -11.04 3.34
CA THR A 144 -2.59 -11.96 2.53
C THR A 144 -1.75 -12.52 1.38
N ASP A 145 -1.89 -13.82 1.12
CA ASP A 145 -1.20 -14.53 0.06
C ASP A 145 -2.20 -14.92 -1.02
N ALA A 146 -2.02 -14.35 -2.21
CA ALA A 146 -2.85 -14.69 -3.38
C ALA A 146 -2.44 -16.01 -4.03
N LYS A 147 -1.33 -16.63 -3.62
CA LYS A 147 -0.77 -17.84 -4.23
C LYS A 147 -0.51 -17.66 -5.72
N ASN A 148 -1.40 -18.09 -6.59
CA ASN A 148 -1.30 -17.94 -8.05
C ASN A 148 -2.50 -17.17 -8.62
N PHE A 149 -3.27 -16.48 -7.78
CA PHE A 149 -4.51 -15.77 -8.13
C PHE A 149 -5.63 -16.68 -8.66
N LEU A 150 -5.51 -18.00 -8.52
CA LEU A 150 -6.49 -19.00 -8.96
C LEU A 150 -6.85 -19.99 -7.84
N SER A 151 -5.87 -20.40 -7.04
CA SER A 151 -6.07 -21.29 -5.90
C SER A 151 -6.57 -20.51 -4.69
N THR A 152 -7.13 -21.24 -3.73
CA THR A 152 -7.49 -20.69 -2.42
C THR A 152 -6.34 -19.92 -1.81
N GLY A 153 -6.64 -18.70 -1.37
CA GLY A 153 -5.67 -17.81 -0.73
C GLY A 153 -5.46 -18.14 0.75
N HIS A 154 -4.54 -17.40 1.35
CA HIS A 154 -4.17 -17.58 2.75
C HIS A 154 -3.96 -16.24 3.43
N VAL A 155 -4.16 -16.19 4.75
CA VAL A 155 -3.87 -15.01 5.57
C VAL A 155 -2.92 -15.42 6.68
N PHE A 156 -1.88 -14.61 6.89
CA PHE A 156 -0.91 -14.78 7.95
C PHE A 156 -0.96 -13.56 8.86
N CYS A 157 -0.80 -13.77 10.16
CA CYS A 157 -0.60 -12.72 11.15
C CYS A 157 0.78 -12.89 11.77
N PHE A 158 1.54 -11.81 11.78
CA PHE A 158 2.88 -11.74 12.35
C PHE A 158 2.90 -10.70 13.47
N ASP A 159 3.73 -10.94 14.49
CA ASP A 159 4.07 -9.89 15.44
C ASP A 159 4.90 -8.77 14.78
N LYS A 160 5.11 -7.66 15.49
CA LYS A 160 5.92 -6.53 15.02
C LYS A 160 7.36 -6.87 14.63
N THR A 161 7.90 -8.01 15.08
CA THR A 161 9.25 -8.47 14.77
C THR A 161 9.30 -9.34 13.50
N GLY A 162 8.14 -9.69 12.94
CA GLY A 162 8.04 -10.50 11.73
C GLY A 162 7.92 -12.00 11.99
N LYS A 163 7.59 -12.41 13.23
CA LYS A 163 7.37 -13.83 13.56
C LYS A 163 5.89 -14.16 13.54
N LYS A 164 5.55 -15.28 12.94
CA LYS A 164 4.16 -15.72 12.75
C LYS A 164 3.50 -16.02 14.08
N LYS A 165 2.33 -15.44 14.30
CA LYS A 165 1.46 -15.72 15.46
C LYS A 165 0.39 -16.75 15.11
N LEU A 166 -0.24 -16.56 13.95
CA LEU A 166 -1.30 -17.42 13.44
C LEU A 166 -1.40 -17.30 11.93
N ASP A 167 -2.14 -18.23 11.33
CA ASP A 167 -2.49 -18.21 9.93
C ASP A 167 -3.76 -19.01 9.68
N PHE A 168 -4.44 -18.72 8.58
CA PHE A 168 -5.64 -19.44 8.18
C PHE A 168 -5.89 -19.35 6.68
N SER A 169 -6.50 -20.41 6.14
CA SER A 169 -7.02 -20.46 4.78
C SER A 169 -8.32 -19.68 4.68
N VAL A 170 -8.53 -19.01 3.54
CA VAL A 170 -9.80 -18.34 3.22
C VAL A 170 -10.69 -19.18 2.31
N ALA A 171 -10.51 -20.51 2.32
CA ALA A 171 -11.25 -21.44 1.47
C ALA A 171 -12.76 -21.15 1.45
N PRO A 172 -13.42 -21.15 0.28
CA PRO A 172 -12.87 -21.39 -1.06
C PRO A 172 -12.33 -20.12 -1.77
N ALA A 173 -12.24 -18.98 -1.09
CA ALA A 173 -11.93 -17.69 -1.71
C ALA A 173 -10.51 -17.60 -2.30
N VAL A 174 -10.39 -16.82 -3.37
CA VAL A 174 -9.17 -16.61 -4.14
C VAL A 174 -8.75 -15.14 -4.02
N GLY A 175 -7.44 -14.89 -3.95
CA GLY A 175 -6.88 -13.53 -3.94
C GLY A 175 -7.35 -12.64 -2.78
N PRO A 176 -7.30 -13.10 -1.51
CA PRO A 176 -7.58 -12.22 -0.37
C PRO A 176 -6.66 -11.01 -0.43
N ASN A 177 -7.20 -9.80 -0.28
CA ASN A 177 -6.46 -8.55 -0.50
C ASN A 177 -6.51 -7.58 0.68
N THR A 178 -7.65 -7.51 1.34
CA THR A 178 -7.89 -6.58 2.44
C THR A 178 -8.35 -7.34 3.66
N VAL A 179 -7.75 -7.03 4.81
CA VAL A 179 -8.15 -7.52 6.12
C VAL A 179 -8.62 -6.31 6.91
N VAL A 180 -9.85 -6.38 7.43
CA VAL A 180 -10.43 -5.36 8.31
C VAL A 180 -10.59 -5.98 9.69
N LEU A 181 -10.05 -5.30 10.70
CA LEU A 181 -10.16 -5.71 12.09
C LEU A 181 -11.36 -4.99 12.72
N ILE A 182 -12.29 -5.75 13.27
CA ILE A 182 -13.47 -5.24 13.98
C ILE A 182 -13.34 -5.69 15.43
N ARG A 183 -13.35 -4.73 16.37
CA ARG A 183 -13.42 -5.01 17.80
C ARG A 183 -14.89 -5.09 18.21
N GLN A 184 -15.22 -6.10 19.00
CA GLN A 184 -16.52 -6.27 19.66
C GLN A 184 -16.40 -5.87 21.12
#